data_AF-A0A2N0PM48-F1
#
_entry.id   AF-A0A2N0PM48-F1
#
_cell.length_a   1.000
_cell.length_b   1.000
_cell.length_c   1.000
_cell.angle_alpha   90.00
_cell.angle_beta   90.00
_cell.angle_gamma   90.00
#
_symmetry.space_group_name_H-M   'P 1'
#
loop_
_entity.id
_entity.type
_entity.pdbx_description
1 polymer ?
#
loop_
_entity_poly.entity_id
_entity_poly.type
_entity_poly.pdbx_seq_one_letter_code
_entity_poly.pdbx_strand_id
1 'polypeptide(L)'
;KKPPRPPNAFILYRRSKQPDIVAQNEGISNNEVSKQVGEMWHKEPLEEKMKFQRLADAAKMEHMKKYPEYKYRPRRPHEKRR
;
A
#
# COMPACT_ATOMS: atom_id res chain seq x y z
N LYS A 1 -7.38 -2.66 -19.53
CA LYS A 1 -7.45 -2.42 -18.06
C LYS A 1 -6.46 -1.30 -17.71
N LYS A 2 -6.86 -0.29 -16.94
CA LYS A 2 -5.92 0.77 -16.51
C LYS A 2 -4.89 0.17 -15.53
N PRO A 3 -3.58 0.44 -15.69
CA PRO A 3 -2.58 -0.07 -14.77
C PRO A 3 -2.86 0.45 -13.34
N PRO A 4 -2.78 -0.43 -12.32
CA PRO A 4 -2.96 -0.03 -10.93
C PRO A 4 -1.82 0.87 -10.48
N ARG A 5 -2.01 1.58 -9.36
CA ARG A 5 -0.95 2.44 -8.79
C ARG A 5 0.19 1.56 -8.25
N PRO A 6 1.46 1.96 -8.40
CA PRO A 6 2.54 1.32 -7.67
C PRO A 6 2.30 1.47 -6.15
N PRO A 7 2.50 0.40 -5.36
CA PRO A 7 2.34 0.47 -3.91
C PRO A 7 3.44 1.35 -3.30
N ASN A 8 3.09 2.13 -2.27
CA ASN A 8 4.09 2.85 -1.46
C ASN A 8 4.60 1.96 -0.32
N ALA A 9 5.58 2.47 0.44
CA ALA A 9 6.20 1.75 1.55
C ALA A 9 5.19 1.22 2.57
N PHE A 10 4.23 2.05 2.97
CA PHE A 10 3.17 1.67 3.90
C PHE A 10 2.23 0.59 3.35
N ILE A 11 1.86 0.66 2.07
CA ILE A 11 1.01 -0.37 1.44
C ILE A 11 1.74 -1.71 1.34
N LEU A 12 3.06 -1.70 1.09
CA LEU A 12 3.88 -2.90 1.11
C LEU A 12 3.98 -3.48 2.53
N TYR A 13 4.23 -2.62 3.52
CA TYR A 13 4.23 -3.00 4.94
C TYR A 13 2.91 -3.64 5.37
N ARG A 14 1.78 -2.97 5.07
CA ARG A 14 0.44 -3.46 5.36
C ARG A 14 0.19 -4.82 4.74
N ARG A 15 0.57 -5.04 3.48
CA ARG A 15 0.40 -6.35 2.82
C ARG A 15 1.16 -7.46 3.53
N SER A 16 2.32 -7.15 4.12
CA SER A 16 3.10 -8.11 4.90
C SER A 16 2.46 -8.41 6.25
N LYS A 17 1.91 -7.41 6.95
CA LYS A 17 1.40 -7.56 8.35
C LYS A 17 -0.07 -7.92 8.44
N GLN A 18 -0.87 -7.56 7.44
CA GLN A 18 -2.32 -7.78 7.44
C GLN A 18 -2.71 -9.27 7.57
N PRO A 19 -2.05 -10.23 6.91
CA PRO A 19 -2.36 -11.65 7.09
C PRO A 19 -2.18 -12.11 8.54
N ASP A 20 -1.09 -11.68 9.19
CA ASP A 20 -0.80 -12.03 10.58
C ASP A 20 -1.88 -11.47 11.52
N ILE A 21 -2.27 -10.20 11.32
CA ILE A 21 -3.31 -9.55 12.13
C ILE A 21 -4.67 -10.23 11.96
N VAL A 22 -5.03 -10.59 10.73
CA VAL A 22 -6.29 -11.28 10.42
C VAL A 22 -6.29 -12.71 10.97
N ALA A 23 -5.15 -13.40 10.92
CA ALA A 23 -5.00 -14.73 11.51
C ALA A 23 -5.10 -14.70 13.05
N GLN A 24 -4.61 -13.63 13.69
CA GLN A 24 -4.73 -13.46 15.14
C GLN A 24 -6.11 -12.98 15.59
N ASN A 25 -6.85 -12.28 14.72
CA ASN A 25 -8.16 -11.72 15.03
C ASN A 25 -9.16 -12.13 13.94
N GLU A 26 -9.73 -13.33 14.09
CA GLU A 26 -10.77 -13.80 13.18
C GLU A 26 -11.98 -12.85 13.20
N GLY A 27 -12.37 -12.35 12.03
CA GLY A 27 -13.49 -11.41 11.89
C GLY A 27 -13.16 -9.93 12.13
N ILE A 28 -11.88 -9.57 12.30
CA ILE A 28 -11.48 -8.16 12.42
C ILE A 28 -11.89 -7.34 11.20
N SER A 29 -12.47 -6.17 11.42
CA SER A 29 -12.86 -5.26 10.34
C SER A 29 -11.62 -4.67 9.66
N ASN A 30 -11.69 -4.47 8.34
CA ASN A 30 -10.63 -3.78 7.58
C ASN A 30 -10.28 -2.40 8.15
N ASN A 31 -11.23 -1.72 8.80
CA ASN A 31 -10.99 -0.44 9.45
C ASN A 31 -10.08 -0.60 10.67
N GLU A 32 -10.28 -1.65 11.47
CA GLU A 32 -9.46 -1.93 12.64
C GLU A 32 -8.06 -2.39 12.27
N VAL A 33 -7.95 -3.26 11.25
CA VAL A 33 -6.65 -3.62 10.65
C VAL A 33 -5.90 -2.37 10.20
N SER A 34 -6.59 -1.41 9.57
CA SER A 34 -5.96 -0.17 9.11
C SER A 34 -5.42 0.67 10.27
N LYS A 35 -6.14 0.73 11.39
CA LYS A 35 -5.69 1.42 12.60
C LYS A 35 -4.47 0.74 13.21
N GLN A 36 -4.54 -0.58 13.46
CA GLN A 36 -3.44 -1.33 14.05
C GLN A 36 -2.16 -1.27 13.21
N VAL A 37 -2.27 -1.50 11.89
CA VAL A 37 -1.10 -1.40 10.99
C VAL A 37 -0.52 0.02 10.96
N GLY A 38 -1.36 1.04 11.05
CA GLY A 38 -0.92 2.44 11.15
C GLY A 38 -0.08 2.68 12.41
N GLU A 39 -0.56 2.22 13.56
CA GLU A 39 0.16 2.33 14.82
C GLU A 39 1.47 1.54 14.81
N MET A 40 1.45 0.31 14.29
CA MET A 40 2.65 -0.51 14.14
C MET A 40 3.67 0.21 13.26
N TRP A 41 3.26 0.69 12.08
CA TRP A 41 4.13 1.44 11.19
C TRP A 41 4.75 2.66 11.86
N HIS A 42 4.01 3.41 12.67
CA HIS A 42 4.57 4.53 13.41
C HIS A 42 5.64 4.09 14.42
N LYS A 43 5.41 2.98 15.12
CA LYS A 43 6.33 2.40 16.13
C LYS A 43 7.52 1.65 15.54
N GLU A 44 7.47 1.23 14.26
CA GLU A 44 8.58 0.52 13.62
C GLU A 44 9.87 1.37 13.58
N PRO A 45 11.05 0.73 13.69
CA PRO A 45 12.33 1.40 13.61
C PRO A 45 12.54 1.95 12.20
N LEU A 46 13.40 2.97 12.12
CA LEU A 46 13.72 3.62 10.86
C LEU A 46 14.29 2.63 9.83
N GLU A 47 15.05 1.63 10.27
CA GLU A 47 15.65 0.62 9.39
C GLU A 47 14.60 -0.19 8.63
N GLU A 48 13.56 -0.68 9.32
CA GLU A 48 12.45 -1.39 8.67
C GLU A 48 11.69 -0.44 7.74
N LYS A 49 11.43 0.80 8.17
CA LYS A 49 10.81 1.80 7.28
C LYS A 49 11.62 2.04 6.01
N MET A 50 12.94 2.12 6.13
CA MET A 50 13.86 2.29 5.00
C MET A 50 13.86 1.08 4.07
N LYS A 51 13.77 -0.14 4.61
CA LYS A 51 13.63 -1.37 3.81
C LYS A 51 12.37 -1.32 2.95
N PHE A 52 11.21 -0.97 3.53
CA PHE A 52 9.96 -0.83 2.77
C PHE A 52 10.00 0.36 1.80
N GLN A 53 10.71 1.43 2.14
CA GLN A 53 10.94 2.56 1.24
C GLN A 53 11.72 2.13 -0.01
N ARG A 54 12.84 1.41 0.16
CA ARG A 54 13.62 0.86 -0.97
C ARG A 54 12.77 -0.08 -1.85
N LEU A 55 11.95 -0.93 -1.24
CA LEU A 55 11.03 -1.80 -1.97
C LEU A 55 9.96 -1.00 -2.74
N ALA A 56 9.45 0.09 -2.17
CA ALA A 56 8.50 0.97 -2.84
C ALA A 56 9.13 1.69 -4.03
N ASP A 57 10.37 2.15 -3.89
CA ASP A 57 11.13 2.77 -4.96
C ASP A 57 11.43 1.78 -6.09
N ALA A 58 11.80 0.54 -5.75
CA ALA A 58 11.96 -0.55 -6.72
C ALA A 58 10.64 -0.85 -7.46
N ALA A 59 9.53 -1.00 -6.73
CA ALA A 59 8.21 -1.24 -7.32
C ALA A 59 7.75 -0.08 -8.21
N LYS A 60 8.07 1.16 -7.83
CA LYS A 60 7.82 2.35 -8.66
C LYS A 60 8.63 2.31 -9.95
N MET A 61 9.93 2.00 -9.87
CA MET A 61 10.79 1.88 -11.07
C MET A 61 10.32 0.76 -12.00
N GLU A 62 9.98 -0.41 -11.46
CA GLU A 62 9.43 -1.52 -12.25
C GLU A 62 8.11 -1.12 -12.93
N HIS A 63 7.23 -0.43 -12.19
CA HIS A 63 5.99 0.09 -12.73
C HIS A 63 6.22 1.06 -13.89
N MET A 64 7.15 2.00 -13.74
CA MET A 64 7.50 2.96 -14.80
C MET A 64 8.08 2.26 -16.03
N LYS A 65 8.88 1.20 -15.86
CA LYS A 65 9.39 0.38 -16.98
C LYS A 65 8.28 -0.40 -17.67
N LYS A 66 7.36 -0.99 -16.90
CA LYS A 66 6.25 -1.81 -17.40
C LYS A 66 5.15 -0.96 -18.04
N TYR A 67 4.96 0.26 -17.56
CA TYR A 67 3.94 1.20 -18.00
C TYR A 67 4.58 2.58 -18.23
N PRO A 68 5.37 2.75 -19.31
CA PRO A 68 6.07 4.01 -19.59
C PRO A 68 5.12 5.20 -19.80
N GLU A 69 3.90 4.94 -20.29
CA GLU A 69 2.85 5.96 -20.48
C GLU A 69 1.95 6.14 -19.24
N TYR A 70 2.29 5.52 -18.11
CA TYR A 70 1.48 5.64 -16.91
C TYR A 70 1.45 7.07 -16.38
N LYS A 71 0.23 7.61 -16.27
CA LYS A 71 -0.03 8.88 -15.59
C LYS A 71 -1.16 8.69 -14.59
N TYR A 72 -0.93 9.11 -13.35
CA TYR A 72 -1.98 9.16 -12.36
C TYR A 72 -3.03 10.22 -12.75
N ARG A 73 -4.24 9.76 -13.08
CA ARG A 73 -5.39 10.61 -13.40
C ARG A 73 -6.53 10.24 -12.46
N PRO A 74 -6.58 10.82 -11.24
CA PRO A 74 -7.69 10.59 -10.33
C PRO A 74 -9.00 11.03 -10.97
N ARG A 75 -10.08 10.29 -10.71
CA ARG A 75 -11.42 10.74 -11.08
C ARG A 75 -11.82 11.91 -10.19
N ARG A 76 -12.60 12.83 -10.74
CA ARG A 76 -13.18 13.92 -9.96
C ARG A 76 -14.38 13.40 -9.18
N PRO A 77 -14.67 13.93 -7.97
CA PRO A 77 -15.77 13.43 -7.12
C PRO A 77 -17.16 13.42 -7.80
N HIS A 78 -17.40 14.30 -8.78
CA HIS A 78 -18.68 14.40 -9.49
C HIS A 78 -18.86 13.41 -10.65
N GLU A 79 -17.85 12.62 -11.02
CA GLU A 79 -17.94 11.67 -12.13
C GLU A 79 -18.57 10.34 -11.65
N LYS A 80 -19.84 10.07 -12.03
CA LYS A 80 -20.53 8.81 -11.71
C LYS A 80 -19.73 7.58 -12.18
N ARG A 81 -19.67 6.52 -11.35
CA ARG A 81 -19.18 5.19 -11.77
C ARG A 81 -20.20 4.61 -12.76
N ARG A 82 -19.87 4.61 -14.06
CA ARG A 82 -20.47 3.67 -15.02
C ARG A 82 -19.97 2.26 -14.74
#